data_AF-E3GPX1-F1
#
_entry.id   AF-E3GPX1-F1
#
_cell.length_a   1.000
_cell.length_b   1.000
_cell.length_c   1.000
_cell.angle_alpha   90.00
_cell.angle_beta   90.00
_cell.angle_gamma   90.00
#
_symmetry.space_group_name_H-M   'P 1'
#
loop_
_entity.id
_entity.type
_entity.pdbx_description
1 polymer ?
#
loop_
_entity_poly.entity_id
_entity_poly.type
_entity_poly.pdbx_seq_one_letter_code
_entity_poly.pdbx_strand_id
1 'polypeptide(L)'
;MKKLKILSIFLCIVFLLSGCSAQNITPQYNPSETRSSPDFRLLGAEKLDDETSGKIEKRCLEIADLYQSQYHTAKKEKPELRYEQSSVSDTDLEKIKATLLEKGISVIDANGDETSTLLNPEPFSDFWNNVSAQQDAELEAIALSEYGGFYYYLFSYHSGKRYFAYANLEWDTAGRPKVKDFQKTSIDSWLYTENGNFMYTRTTGCAAPHVFEKMGRCQLLRIKPVPGALLQYSLAYIAPVGYKGNNLLISDWSEPDFDSLNFNDLLEYLKKLSTGSYLSPKDYPFDEQSDNFYIPSSEFEAVILPFFNMTAPQLKKAASCDEDRNAYPWQEYKGTNTYPNPTLYPNVIASQKNSDGTLTLTVDAICPEKETDALFTHKLTVRPLEDGGFQYVSNAITAENEEDIPVYFPRVREQRDEGFRDYW
;
A
#
# COMPACT_ATOMS: atom_id res chain seq x y z
N MET A 1 -31.86 67.62 20.30
CA MET A 1 -32.38 68.27 21.52
C MET A 1 -33.82 67.81 21.75
N LYS A 2 -34.20 67.55 23.02
CA LYS A 2 -35.50 67.03 23.53
C LYS A 2 -35.65 65.51 23.31
N LYS A 3 -35.55 64.58 24.29
CA LYS A 3 -36.12 64.52 25.66
C LYS A 3 -37.57 65.04 25.62
N LEU A 4 -38.63 64.28 25.91
CA LEU A 4 -38.77 63.25 26.92
C LEU A 4 -40.27 62.84 26.94
N LYS A 5 -40.54 61.55 27.20
CA LYS A 5 -41.62 61.04 28.08
C LYS A 5 -43.08 61.15 27.60
N ILE A 6 -43.76 60.00 27.40
CA ILE A 6 -44.64 59.29 28.39
C ILE A 6 -46.11 59.54 27.97
N LEU A 7 -47.06 58.61 27.95
CA LEU A 7 -47.39 57.56 28.92
C LEU A 7 -48.27 56.49 28.26
N SER A 8 -48.00 55.25 28.66
CA SER A 8 -48.88 54.11 28.95
C SER A 8 -50.27 54.02 28.32
N ILE A 9 -50.60 52.81 27.85
CA ILE A 9 -51.67 52.02 28.47
C ILE A 9 -51.27 50.54 28.45
N PHE A 10 -51.50 49.94 29.59
CA PHE A 10 -51.25 48.56 30.00
C PHE A 10 -52.36 47.68 29.45
N LEU A 11 -52.05 46.58 28.76
CA LEU A 11 -52.97 45.45 28.65
C LEU A 11 -52.18 44.15 28.61
N CYS A 12 -52.22 43.44 29.73
CA CYS A 12 -51.87 42.04 29.82
C CYS A 12 -52.82 41.23 28.93
N ILE A 13 -52.26 40.44 28.02
CA ILE A 13 -52.63 39.03 27.79
C ILE A 13 -51.47 38.44 26.98
N VAL A 14 -50.89 37.39 27.55
CA VAL A 14 -49.85 36.55 26.97
C VAL A 14 -50.44 35.85 25.74
N PHE A 15 -50.03 36.29 24.55
CA PHE A 15 -50.13 35.48 23.35
C PHE A 15 -48.73 35.17 22.83
N LEU A 16 -48.48 33.87 22.83
CA LEU A 16 -47.39 33.13 22.24
C LEU A 16 -47.22 33.54 20.78
N LEU A 17 -46.14 34.27 20.49
CA LEU A 17 -45.60 34.34 19.14
C LEU A 17 -44.63 33.17 18.96
N SER A 18 -45.03 32.26 18.08
CA SER A 18 -44.24 31.20 17.49
C SER A 18 -43.00 31.79 16.81
N GLY A 19 -41.91 31.83 17.58
CA GLY A 19 -40.54 31.89 17.11
C GLY A 19 -39.77 30.82 17.88
N CYS A 20 -39.64 29.62 17.33
CA CYS A 20 -38.71 28.64 17.86
C CYS A 20 -37.29 29.15 17.58
N SER A 21 -36.74 29.92 18.52
CA SER A 21 -35.31 30.10 18.62
C SER A 21 -34.72 28.74 18.99
N ALA A 22 -33.78 28.27 18.17
CA ALA A 22 -33.04 27.05 18.44
C ALA A 22 -32.32 27.22 19.80
N GLN A 23 -32.78 26.46 20.79
CA GLN A 23 -32.01 26.22 22.00
C GLN A 23 -30.72 25.54 21.55
N ASN A 24 -29.60 26.23 21.74
CA ASN A 24 -28.28 25.61 21.77
C ASN A 24 -28.26 24.64 22.96
N ILE A 25 -28.68 23.40 22.72
CA ILE A 25 -28.33 22.27 23.55
C ILE A 25 -26.90 21.91 23.16
N THR A 26 -25.94 22.56 23.81
CA THR A 26 -24.56 22.07 23.81
C THR A 26 -24.59 20.71 24.52
N PRO A 27 -24.23 19.60 23.85
CA PRO A 27 -24.07 18.34 24.56
C PRO A 27 -22.94 18.55 25.57
N GLN A 28 -23.26 18.45 26.86
CA GLN A 28 -22.23 18.33 27.90
C GLN A 28 -21.50 17.02 27.64
N TYR A 29 -20.33 17.10 27.03
CA TYR A 29 -19.38 16.00 26.95
C TYR A 29 -18.90 15.72 28.37
N ASN A 30 -19.47 14.68 28.98
CA ASN A 30 -19.04 14.15 30.26
C ASN A 30 -17.85 13.20 29.99
N PRO A 31 -16.61 13.48 30.44
CA PRO A 31 -15.44 12.68 30.07
C PRO A 31 -15.35 11.32 30.79
N SER A 32 -16.42 10.83 31.42
CA SER A 32 -16.36 9.69 32.35
C SER A 32 -17.03 8.41 31.87
N GLU A 33 -17.44 8.31 30.61
CA GLU A 33 -17.83 7.02 30.02
C GLU A 33 -16.73 6.52 29.10
N THR A 34 -15.93 5.60 29.63
CA THR A 34 -15.03 4.74 28.85
C THR A 34 -15.90 3.91 27.91
N ARG A 35 -16.21 4.44 26.72
CA ARG A 35 -16.67 3.61 25.61
C ARG A 35 -15.52 2.66 25.30
N SER A 36 -15.64 1.41 25.75
CA SER A 36 -14.83 0.32 25.23
C SER A 36 -14.92 0.40 23.71
N SER A 37 -13.78 0.62 23.05
CA SER A 37 -13.69 0.48 21.60
C SER A 37 -14.34 -0.86 21.22
N PRO A 38 -15.21 -0.91 20.19
CA PRO A 38 -15.72 -2.19 19.73
C PRO A 38 -14.53 -3.10 19.46
N ASP A 39 -14.56 -4.29 20.06
CA ASP A 39 -13.56 -5.35 19.88
C ASP A 39 -13.53 -5.66 18.38
N PHE A 40 -12.59 -5.08 17.63
CA PHE A 40 -12.49 -5.23 16.19
C PHE A 40 -11.97 -6.65 15.91
N ARG A 41 -12.90 -7.61 15.90
CA ARG A 41 -12.61 -8.99 15.53
C ARG A 41 -12.86 -9.15 14.05
N LEU A 42 -11.78 -9.34 13.31
CA LEU A 42 -11.83 -9.67 11.90
C LEU A 42 -12.49 -11.05 11.69
N LEU A 43 -13.32 -11.16 10.66
CA LEU A 43 -14.07 -12.37 10.33
C LEU A 43 -13.13 -13.56 10.14
N GLY A 44 -13.21 -14.54 11.04
CA GLY A 44 -12.48 -15.82 10.94
C GLY A 44 -11.19 -15.91 11.75
N ALA A 45 -10.74 -14.84 12.42
CA ALA A 45 -9.62 -14.93 13.36
C ALA A 45 -9.98 -15.85 14.55
N GLU A 46 -9.08 -16.75 14.93
CA GLU A 46 -9.23 -17.53 16.15
C GLU A 46 -9.03 -16.61 17.36
N LYS A 47 -9.88 -16.76 18.39
CA LYS A 47 -9.65 -16.05 19.65
C LYS A 47 -8.36 -16.63 20.27
N LEU A 48 -7.35 -15.78 20.46
CA LEU A 48 -6.24 -16.11 21.36
C LEU A 48 -6.79 -16.44 22.75
N ASP A 49 -6.32 -17.54 23.32
CA ASP A 49 -6.56 -17.82 24.73
C ASP A 49 -5.91 -16.73 25.59
N ASP A 50 -6.54 -16.45 26.74
CA ASP A 50 -6.17 -15.31 27.58
C ASP A 50 -4.72 -15.46 28.12
N GLU A 51 -4.21 -16.69 28.25
CA GLU A 51 -2.83 -16.97 28.64
C GLU A 51 -1.84 -16.53 27.56
N THR A 52 -2.07 -16.93 26.30
CA THR A 52 -1.21 -16.56 25.18
C THR A 52 -1.27 -15.06 24.90
N SER A 53 -2.45 -14.43 24.95
CA SER A 53 -2.55 -12.98 24.81
C SER A 53 -1.80 -12.24 25.94
N GLY A 54 -1.86 -12.74 27.18
CA GLY A 54 -1.13 -12.14 28.30
C GLY A 54 0.40 -12.26 28.16
N LYS A 55 0.89 -13.38 27.59
CA LYS A 55 2.32 -13.54 27.26
C LYS A 55 2.77 -12.56 26.18
N ILE A 56 1.99 -12.42 25.10
CA ILE A 56 2.28 -11.47 24.01
C ILE A 56 2.22 -10.04 24.53
N GLU A 57 1.20 -9.67 25.31
CA GLU A 57 1.07 -8.33 25.89
C GLU A 57 2.30 -7.97 26.73
N LYS A 58 2.68 -8.85 27.65
CA LYS A 58 3.88 -8.66 28.47
C LYS A 58 5.12 -8.48 27.61
N ARG A 59 5.28 -9.33 26.58
CA ARG A 59 6.43 -9.27 25.69
C ARG A 59 6.48 -7.97 24.88
N CYS A 60 5.35 -7.50 24.37
CA CYS A 60 5.26 -6.21 23.68
C CYS A 60 5.66 -5.04 24.61
N LEU A 61 5.23 -5.06 25.88
CA LEU A 61 5.62 -4.05 26.86
C LEU A 61 7.12 -4.09 27.15
N GLU A 62 7.70 -5.29 27.30
CA GLU A 62 9.15 -5.46 27.45
C GLU A 62 9.94 -4.87 26.27
N ILE A 63 9.45 -5.09 25.04
CA ILE A 63 10.06 -4.51 23.82
C ILE A 63 9.93 -2.99 23.82
N ALA A 64 8.76 -2.44 24.17
CA ALA A 64 8.55 -0.99 24.25
C ALA A 64 9.48 -0.31 25.26
N ASP A 65 9.73 -0.94 26.41
CA ASP A 65 10.65 -0.44 27.43
C ASP A 65 12.09 -0.29 26.89
N LEU A 66 12.50 -1.10 25.90
CA LEU A 66 13.85 -1.01 25.31
C LEU A 66 14.12 0.32 24.60
N TYR A 67 13.07 0.96 24.05
CA TYR A 67 13.22 2.17 23.23
C TYR A 67 12.32 3.34 23.67
N GLN A 68 11.53 3.18 24.73
CA GLN A 68 10.60 4.21 25.24
C GLN A 68 11.25 5.60 25.38
N SER A 69 12.47 5.67 25.93
CA SER A 69 13.18 6.94 26.10
C SER A 69 13.48 7.62 24.76
N GLN A 70 13.84 6.85 23.73
CA GLN A 70 14.06 7.37 22.38
C GLN A 70 12.75 7.83 21.77
N TYR A 71 11.66 7.05 21.90
CA TYR A 71 10.33 7.45 21.44
C TYR A 71 9.88 8.80 22.03
N HIS A 72 10.09 9.02 23.33
CA HIS A 72 9.69 10.26 24.00
C HIS A 72 10.53 11.48 23.62
N THR A 73 11.79 11.28 23.25
CA THR A 73 12.71 12.36 22.86
C THR A 73 12.75 12.57 21.35
N ALA A 74 12.14 11.66 20.58
CA ALA A 74 12.10 11.72 19.13
C ALA A 74 11.33 12.95 18.65
N LYS A 75 11.84 13.55 17.57
CA LYS A 75 11.18 14.60 16.82
C LYS A 75 9.88 14.06 16.24
N LYS A 76 8.77 14.76 16.53
CA LYS A 76 7.45 14.47 15.99
C LYS A 76 7.13 15.42 14.85
N GLU A 77 6.59 14.89 13.77
CA GLU A 77 6.20 15.65 12.59
C GLU A 77 4.70 15.88 12.61
N LYS A 78 4.28 17.09 12.22
CA LYS A 78 2.86 17.43 12.26
C LYS A 78 2.15 16.68 11.14
N PRO A 79 0.98 16.09 11.43
CA PRO A 79 0.20 15.46 10.38
C PRO A 79 -0.24 16.51 9.34
N GLU A 80 -0.38 16.07 8.09
CA GLU A 80 -0.96 16.91 7.04
C GLU A 80 -2.46 17.16 7.30
N LEU A 81 -3.13 16.17 7.90
CA LEU A 81 -4.56 16.23 8.23
C LEU A 81 -4.77 16.40 9.74
N ARG A 82 -5.73 17.26 10.11
CA ARG A 82 -5.98 17.65 11.52
C ARG A 82 -6.35 16.49 12.46
N TYR A 83 -6.82 15.37 11.92
CA TYR A 83 -7.32 14.22 12.67
C TYR A 83 -6.33 13.05 12.75
N GLU A 84 -5.15 13.17 12.14
CA GLU A 84 -4.10 12.16 12.23
C GLU A 84 -3.18 12.40 13.43
N GLN A 85 -2.50 11.34 13.87
CA GLN A 85 -1.49 11.42 14.91
C GLN A 85 -0.17 11.98 14.33
N SER A 86 0.62 12.66 15.14
CA SER A 86 1.98 13.05 14.73
C SER A 86 2.86 11.83 14.51
N SER A 87 3.48 11.72 13.33
CA SER A 87 4.47 10.70 13.04
C SER A 87 5.80 11.02 13.72
N VAL A 88 6.64 10.00 13.88
CA VAL A 88 8.03 10.13 14.30
C VAL A 88 8.87 10.38 13.06
N SER A 89 9.83 11.31 13.12
CA SER A 89 10.71 11.56 11.97
C SER A 89 11.51 10.31 11.59
N ASP A 90 11.72 10.09 10.30
CA ASP A 90 12.45 8.92 9.78
C ASP A 90 13.81 8.72 10.46
N THR A 91 14.55 9.81 10.68
CA THR A 91 15.86 9.76 11.36
C THR A 91 15.77 9.19 12.77
N ASP A 92 14.70 9.45 13.50
CA ASP A 92 14.52 8.91 14.85
C ASP A 92 13.92 7.50 14.82
N LEU A 93 13.09 7.16 13.83
CA LEU A 93 12.66 5.77 13.59
C LEU A 93 13.85 4.85 13.30
N GLU A 94 14.80 5.29 12.47
CA GLU A 94 16.02 4.53 12.19
C GLU A 94 16.89 4.31 13.44
N LYS A 95 16.94 5.28 14.36
CA LYS A 95 17.64 5.10 15.65
C LYS A 95 16.95 4.06 16.55
N ILE A 96 15.62 4.09 16.60
CA ILE A 96 14.82 3.11 17.35
C ILE A 96 15.04 1.72 16.76
N LYS A 97 14.95 1.59 15.43
CA LYS A 97 15.21 0.37 14.67
C LYS A 97 16.60 -0.20 14.97
N ALA A 98 17.65 0.62 14.88
CA ALA A 98 19.02 0.22 15.19
C ALA A 98 19.16 -0.28 16.65
N THR A 99 18.49 0.38 17.60
CA THR A 99 18.51 -0.03 19.02
C THR A 99 17.85 -1.39 19.21
N LEU A 100 16.71 -1.63 18.56
CA LEU A 100 16.00 -2.91 18.62
C LEU A 100 16.86 -4.06 18.06
N LEU A 101 17.52 -3.83 16.92
CA LEU A 101 18.45 -4.79 16.33
C LEU A 101 19.65 -5.09 17.24
N GLU A 102 20.26 -4.06 17.85
CA GLU A 102 21.33 -4.25 18.84
C GLU A 102 20.90 -5.06 20.07
N LYS A 103 19.61 -4.98 20.44
CA LYS A 103 19.02 -5.78 21.52
C LYS A 103 18.61 -7.19 21.08
N GLY A 104 18.84 -7.56 19.81
CA GLY A 104 18.50 -8.86 19.26
C GLY A 104 17.00 -9.05 18.99
N ILE A 105 16.23 -7.96 18.93
CA ILE A 105 14.83 -8.02 18.50
C ILE A 105 14.80 -8.09 16.98
N SER A 106 14.06 -9.05 16.43
CA SER A 106 13.95 -9.14 14.98
C SER A 106 13.05 -8.05 14.43
N VAL A 107 13.53 -7.35 13.40
CA VAL A 107 12.81 -6.21 12.82
C VAL A 107 12.50 -6.47 11.36
N ILE A 108 11.23 -6.31 11.00
CA ILE A 108 10.71 -6.29 9.65
C ILE A 108 10.61 -4.83 9.21
N ASP A 109 11.13 -4.56 8.01
CA ASP A 109 11.15 -3.23 7.42
C ASP A 109 10.49 -3.23 6.05
N ALA A 110 9.73 -2.18 5.73
CA ALA A 110 9.19 -2.02 4.38
C ALA A 110 10.28 -1.51 3.44
N ASN A 111 10.40 -2.15 2.28
CA ASN A 111 11.36 -1.76 1.26
C ASN A 111 10.86 -0.58 0.41
N GLY A 112 9.58 -0.21 0.53
CA GLY A 112 8.91 0.83 -0.28
C GLY A 112 8.35 0.34 -1.62
N ASP A 113 8.76 -0.83 -2.09
CA ASP A 113 8.26 -1.50 -3.30
C ASP A 113 7.13 -2.49 -3.00
N GLU A 114 6.38 -2.21 -1.94
CA GLU A 114 5.31 -3.05 -1.39
C GLU A 114 5.79 -4.41 -0.85
N THR A 115 7.11 -4.66 -0.78
CA THR A 115 7.68 -5.81 -0.09
C THR A 115 8.29 -5.41 1.25
N SER A 116 8.47 -6.41 2.13
CA SER A 116 9.12 -6.23 3.42
C SER A 116 10.31 -7.18 3.57
N THR A 117 11.31 -6.75 4.35
CA THR A 117 12.52 -7.52 4.63
C THR A 117 12.70 -7.72 6.13
N LEU A 118 13.09 -8.93 6.54
CA LEU A 118 13.62 -9.19 7.87
C LEU A 118 15.08 -8.73 7.94
N LEU A 119 15.38 -7.73 8.75
CA LEU A 119 16.69 -7.09 8.78
C LEU A 119 17.80 -7.96 9.41
N ASN A 120 17.42 -8.91 10.26
CA ASN A 120 18.30 -9.87 10.93
C ASN A 120 17.82 -11.31 10.61
N PRO A 121 18.40 -11.98 9.58
CA PRO A 121 17.91 -13.27 9.09
C PRO A 121 18.29 -14.50 9.95
N GLU A 122 19.17 -14.33 10.93
CA GLU A 122 19.73 -15.43 11.73
C GLU A 122 18.66 -16.13 12.58
N PRO A 123 17.77 -15.43 13.31
CA PRO A 123 16.66 -16.06 14.02
C PRO A 123 15.70 -16.80 13.09
N PHE A 124 15.51 -16.31 11.85
CA PHE A 124 14.71 -17.02 10.87
C PHE A 124 15.38 -18.34 10.45
N SER A 125 16.69 -18.34 10.29
CA SER A 125 17.44 -19.55 9.90
C SER A 125 17.29 -20.65 10.96
N ASP A 126 17.42 -20.30 12.25
CA ASP A 126 17.21 -21.24 13.36
C ASP A 126 15.77 -21.75 13.41
N PHE A 127 14.80 -20.85 13.27
CA PHE A 127 13.38 -21.19 13.17
C PHE A 127 13.13 -22.19 12.03
N TRP A 128 13.60 -21.88 10.82
CA TRP A 128 13.36 -22.69 9.64
C TRP A 128 14.06 -24.05 9.69
N ASN A 129 15.26 -24.12 10.27
CA ASN A 129 15.96 -25.38 10.52
C ASN A 129 15.16 -26.29 11.46
N ASN A 130 14.63 -25.74 12.55
CA ASN A 130 13.81 -26.49 13.50
C ASN A 130 12.48 -26.94 12.87
N VAL A 131 11.80 -26.06 12.14
CA VAL A 131 10.59 -26.40 11.36
C VAL A 131 10.87 -27.54 10.38
N SER A 132 11.98 -27.48 9.66
CA SER A 132 12.40 -28.51 8.70
C SER A 132 12.71 -29.84 9.38
N ALA A 133 13.22 -29.80 10.61
CA ALA A 133 13.43 -30.97 11.46
C ALA A 133 12.16 -31.44 12.20
N GLN A 134 11.00 -30.82 11.93
CA GLN A 134 9.73 -31.06 12.62
C GLN A 134 9.79 -30.85 14.14
N GLN A 135 10.67 -29.97 14.59
CA GLN A 135 10.81 -29.56 15.98
C GLN A 135 10.01 -28.30 16.25
N ASP A 136 9.52 -28.18 17.48
CA ASP A 136 8.82 -26.99 17.91
C ASP A 136 9.73 -25.76 17.77
N ALA A 137 9.20 -24.70 17.15
CA ALA A 137 9.98 -23.53 16.79
C ALA A 137 9.10 -22.29 16.80
N GLU A 138 9.67 -21.15 17.20
CA GLU A 138 9.02 -19.86 17.13
C GLU A 138 9.95 -18.80 16.54
N LEU A 139 9.37 -17.86 15.81
CA LEU A 139 10.05 -16.67 15.30
C LEU A 139 9.25 -15.44 15.72
N GLU A 140 9.86 -14.65 16.60
CA GLU A 140 9.40 -13.32 16.98
C GLU A 140 10.01 -12.28 16.05
N ALA A 141 9.16 -11.38 15.54
CA ALA A 141 9.58 -10.19 14.82
C ALA A 141 8.62 -9.02 15.04
N ILE A 142 9.08 -7.80 14.80
CA ILE A 142 8.25 -6.60 14.87
C ILE A 142 8.39 -5.75 13.62
N ALA A 143 7.34 -5.02 13.22
CA ALA A 143 7.44 -3.92 12.25
C ALA A 143 7.11 -2.59 12.93
N LEU A 144 8.02 -1.63 12.88
CA LEU A 144 7.79 -0.29 13.44
C LEU A 144 6.76 0.45 12.59
N SER A 145 5.83 1.12 13.27
CA SER A 145 4.91 2.06 12.65
C SER A 145 5.54 3.45 12.54
N GLU A 146 5.06 4.26 11.61
CA GLU A 146 5.43 5.68 11.49
C GLU A 146 5.14 6.48 12.77
N TYR A 147 4.21 6.01 13.61
CA TYR A 147 3.85 6.63 14.89
C TYR A 147 4.74 6.19 16.05
N GLY A 148 5.76 5.35 15.80
CA GLY A 148 6.72 4.87 16.80
C GLY A 148 6.22 3.72 17.68
N GLY A 149 4.97 3.27 17.50
CA GLY A 149 4.51 1.96 17.97
C GLY A 149 5.02 0.84 17.06
N PHE A 150 4.55 -0.39 17.25
CA PHE A 150 4.91 -1.51 16.37
C PHE A 150 3.83 -2.57 16.26
N TYR A 151 3.88 -3.30 15.16
CA TYR A 151 3.17 -4.55 14.93
C TYR A 151 4.05 -5.70 15.39
N TYR A 152 3.52 -6.56 16.25
CA TYR A 152 4.18 -7.75 16.76
C TYR A 152 3.75 -8.96 15.95
N TYR A 153 4.71 -9.79 15.56
CA TYR A 153 4.53 -11.00 14.78
C TYR A 153 5.17 -12.18 15.48
N LEU A 154 4.41 -13.26 15.63
CA LEU A 154 4.90 -14.54 16.15
C LEU A 154 4.47 -15.66 15.21
N PHE A 155 5.45 -16.24 14.53
CA PHE A 155 5.28 -17.47 13.76
C PHE A 155 5.62 -18.64 14.67
N SER A 156 4.74 -19.64 14.75
CA SER A 156 4.97 -20.83 15.59
C SER A 156 4.71 -22.10 14.80
N TYR A 157 5.60 -23.08 14.98
CA TYR A 157 5.38 -24.47 14.62
C TYR A 157 5.37 -25.29 15.90
N HIS A 158 4.27 -25.98 16.17
CA HIS A 158 4.14 -26.83 17.35
C HIS A 158 3.41 -28.12 17.00
N SER A 159 4.05 -29.26 17.25
CA SER A 159 3.44 -30.59 17.02
C SER A 159 2.79 -30.74 15.63
N GLY A 160 3.47 -30.27 14.57
CA GLY A 160 2.97 -30.37 13.20
C GLY A 160 1.98 -29.29 12.75
N LYS A 161 1.59 -28.39 13.66
CA LYS A 161 0.65 -27.29 13.37
C LYS A 161 1.40 -25.97 13.25
N ARG A 162 0.94 -25.12 12.33
CA ARG A 162 1.54 -23.82 12.00
C ARG A 162 0.58 -22.70 12.36
N TYR A 163 1.09 -21.70 13.06
CA TYR A 163 0.29 -20.57 13.52
C TYR A 163 1.03 -19.26 13.26
N PHE A 164 0.22 -18.23 13.07
CA PHE A 164 0.63 -16.84 13.06
C PHE A 164 -0.17 -16.10 14.13
N ALA A 165 0.52 -15.42 15.04
CA ALA A 165 -0.08 -14.53 16.01
C ALA A 165 0.40 -13.09 15.79
N TYR A 166 -0.51 -12.15 16.04
CA TYR A 166 -0.33 -10.73 15.82
C TYR A 166 -0.83 -9.92 17.02
N ALA A 167 -0.16 -8.81 17.32
CA ALA A 167 -0.66 -7.77 18.22
C ALA A 167 -0.15 -6.40 17.76
N ASN A 168 -0.85 -5.34 18.16
CA ASN A 168 -0.47 -3.96 17.87
C ASN A 168 -0.12 -3.23 19.16
N LEU A 169 1.06 -2.61 19.22
CA LEU A 169 1.46 -1.71 20.29
C LEU A 169 1.42 -0.27 19.79
N GLU A 170 0.65 0.57 20.49
CA GLU A 170 0.56 2.01 20.24
C GLU A 170 0.94 2.81 21.49
N TRP A 171 1.30 4.07 21.29
CA TRP A 171 1.52 5.02 22.37
C TRP A 171 0.27 5.87 22.57
N ASP A 172 -0.27 5.88 23.80
CA ASP A 172 -1.41 6.72 24.14
C ASP A 172 -1.04 8.22 24.17
N THR A 173 -2.04 9.08 24.38
CA THR A 173 -1.84 10.55 24.43
C THR A 173 -0.97 11.01 25.61
N ALA A 174 -0.78 10.17 26.63
CA ALA A 174 0.15 10.40 27.73
C ALA A 174 1.54 9.79 27.46
N GLY A 175 1.75 9.18 26.29
CA GLY A 175 2.99 8.52 25.91
C GLY A 175 3.21 7.16 26.60
N ARG A 176 2.15 6.49 27.05
CA ARG A 176 2.25 5.15 27.63
C ARG A 176 1.98 4.09 26.57
N PRO A 177 2.71 2.96 26.56
CA PRO A 177 2.46 1.89 25.62
C PRO A 177 1.14 1.19 25.95
N LYS A 178 0.38 0.84 24.92
CA LYS A 178 -0.86 0.07 25.01
C LYS A 178 -0.87 -0.99 23.92
N VAL A 179 -1.09 -2.24 24.32
CA VAL A 179 -1.24 -3.36 23.39
C VAL A 179 -2.72 -3.60 23.10
N LYS A 180 -3.05 -3.85 21.84
CA LYS A 180 -4.41 -4.13 21.36
C LYS A 180 -4.36 -5.03 20.11
N ASP A 181 -5.54 -5.30 19.55
CA ASP A 181 -5.73 -5.99 18.28
C ASP A 181 -5.06 -7.39 18.19
N PHE A 182 -5.16 -8.17 19.26
CA PHE A 182 -4.63 -9.54 19.30
C PHE A 182 -5.34 -10.45 18.29
N GLN A 183 -4.58 -11.18 17.48
CA GLN A 183 -5.11 -12.13 16.51
C GLN A 183 -4.25 -13.38 16.43
N LYS A 184 -4.89 -14.52 16.19
CA LYS A 184 -4.22 -15.77 15.84
C LYS A 184 -4.95 -16.44 14.70
N THR A 185 -4.18 -16.99 13.77
CA THR A 185 -4.71 -17.76 12.63
C THR A 185 -3.75 -18.91 12.32
N SER A 186 -4.28 -19.99 11.78
CA SER A 186 -3.45 -21.05 11.22
C SER A 186 -2.83 -20.62 9.90
N ILE A 187 -1.70 -21.25 9.58
CA ILE A 187 -1.01 -21.10 8.31
C ILE A 187 -1.28 -22.36 7.49
N ASP A 188 -1.98 -22.22 6.36
CA ASP A 188 -2.31 -23.32 5.45
C ASP A 188 -1.05 -23.86 4.77
N SER A 189 -0.22 -22.94 4.29
CA SER A 189 1.04 -23.23 3.63
C SER A 189 2.09 -22.19 3.97
N TRP A 190 3.35 -22.62 4.03
CA TRP A 190 4.49 -21.72 4.01
C TRP A 190 5.64 -22.36 3.25
N LEU A 191 6.48 -21.52 2.67
CA LEU A 191 7.61 -21.94 1.86
C LEU A 191 8.74 -20.94 2.10
N TYR A 192 9.94 -21.45 2.29
CA TYR A 192 11.16 -20.66 2.19
C TYR A 192 11.87 -21.06 0.91
N THR A 193 11.99 -20.10 -0.01
CA THR A 193 12.56 -20.34 -1.34
C THR A 193 14.08 -20.20 -1.33
N GLU A 194 14.73 -20.76 -2.34
CA GLU A 194 16.18 -20.67 -2.52
C GLU A 194 16.65 -19.22 -2.74
N ASN A 195 15.77 -18.34 -3.24
CA ASN A 195 16.07 -16.91 -3.41
C ASN A 195 15.93 -16.11 -2.11
N GLY A 196 15.59 -16.76 -0.99
CA GLY A 196 15.54 -16.14 0.32
C GLY A 196 14.20 -15.45 0.61
N ASN A 197 13.11 -15.90 -0.01
CA ASN A 197 11.75 -15.41 0.25
C ASN A 197 10.99 -16.39 1.13
N PHE A 198 10.38 -15.88 2.19
CA PHE A 198 9.44 -16.62 3.01
C PHE A 198 8.01 -16.24 2.61
N MET A 199 7.32 -17.17 1.96
CA MET A 199 5.94 -17.01 1.53
C MET A 199 5.03 -17.82 2.42
N TYR A 200 3.88 -17.29 2.81
CA TYR A 200 2.94 -18.03 3.65
C TYR A 200 1.50 -17.61 3.40
N THR A 201 0.59 -18.59 3.50
CA THR A 201 -0.85 -18.43 3.29
C THR A 201 -1.58 -18.61 4.62
N ARG A 202 -2.27 -17.57 5.06
CA ARG A 202 -3.13 -17.63 6.26
C ARG A 202 -4.47 -18.27 5.90
N THR A 203 -4.97 -19.12 6.79
CA THR A 203 -6.30 -19.76 6.63
C THR A 203 -7.41 -18.74 6.49
N THR A 204 -7.29 -17.61 7.20
CA THR A 204 -8.22 -16.50 7.09
C THR A 204 -7.54 -15.28 6.53
N GLY A 205 -8.04 -14.83 5.38
CA GLY A 205 -7.63 -13.57 4.77
C GLY A 205 -8.26 -12.43 5.54
N CYS A 206 -7.47 -11.78 6.38
CA CYS A 206 -7.93 -10.67 7.18
C CYS A 206 -6.97 -9.51 6.95
N ALA A 207 -7.53 -8.35 6.60
CA ALA A 207 -6.79 -7.11 6.51
C ALA A 207 -6.28 -6.77 7.92
N ALA A 208 -4.99 -6.98 8.19
CA ALA A 208 -4.38 -6.21 9.26
C ALA A 208 -4.54 -4.73 8.88
N PRO A 209 -4.98 -3.85 9.80
CA PRO A 209 -5.41 -2.50 9.44
C PRO A 209 -4.30 -1.57 8.91
N HIS A 210 -3.06 -2.04 8.69
CA HIS A 210 -1.94 -1.16 8.39
C HIS A 210 -0.90 -1.71 7.38
N VAL A 211 -0.49 -0.79 6.50
CA VAL A 211 0.64 -0.61 5.56
C VAL A 211 1.47 -1.82 5.10
N PHE A 212 1.83 -2.75 5.97
CA PHE A 212 2.76 -3.85 5.67
C PHE A 212 2.08 -5.10 5.12
N GLU A 213 0.79 -5.28 5.41
CA GLU A 213 0.01 -6.44 4.95
C GLU A 213 -1.12 -5.97 4.05
N LYS A 214 -0.98 -6.20 2.75
CA LYS A 214 -2.09 -5.96 1.82
C LYS A 214 -3.24 -6.93 2.10
N MET A 215 -4.44 -6.53 1.66
CA MET A 215 -5.64 -7.36 1.65
C MET A 215 -5.38 -8.65 0.85
N GLY A 216 -4.92 -9.70 1.51
CA GLY A 216 -4.55 -10.95 0.87
C GLY A 216 -4.25 -12.05 1.88
N ARG A 217 -4.60 -13.30 1.54
CA ARG A 217 -4.27 -14.47 2.37
C ARG A 217 -2.78 -14.81 2.30
N CYS A 218 -2.18 -14.58 1.14
CA CYS A 218 -0.80 -14.93 0.83
C CYS A 218 0.10 -13.73 1.10
N GLN A 219 1.21 -13.98 1.79
CA GLN A 219 2.13 -12.95 2.29
C GLN A 219 3.56 -13.26 1.85
N LEU A 220 4.38 -12.24 1.72
CA LEU A 220 5.79 -12.31 1.35
C LEU A 220 6.66 -11.57 2.36
N LEU A 221 7.65 -12.26 2.92
CA LEU A 221 8.72 -11.67 3.73
C LEU A 221 10.07 -12.05 3.12
N ARG A 222 10.86 -11.06 2.72
CA ARG A 222 12.24 -11.28 2.26
C ARG A 222 13.12 -11.54 3.47
N ILE A 223 13.77 -12.69 3.51
CA ILE A 223 14.79 -13.01 4.52
C ILE A 223 16.16 -12.55 4.04
N LYS A 224 16.38 -12.62 2.73
CA LYS A 224 17.58 -12.05 2.12
C LYS A 224 17.24 -10.67 1.54
N PRO A 225 17.91 -9.59 1.98
CA PRO A 225 17.67 -8.26 1.43
C PRO A 225 18.07 -8.21 -0.05
N VAL A 226 17.31 -7.45 -0.83
CA VAL A 226 17.70 -7.08 -2.20
C VAL A 226 18.92 -6.17 -2.12
N PRO A 227 19.96 -6.36 -2.96
CA PRO A 227 21.07 -5.42 -3.02
C PRO A 227 20.58 -3.98 -3.21
N GLY A 228 21.08 -3.04 -2.39
CA GLY A 228 20.55 -1.68 -2.33
C GLY A 228 20.42 -0.98 -3.69
N ALA A 229 21.40 -1.14 -4.58
CA ALA A 229 21.33 -0.57 -5.93
C ALA A 229 20.16 -1.13 -6.77
N LEU A 230 19.85 -2.42 -6.66
CA LEU A 230 18.74 -3.05 -7.38
C LEU A 230 17.40 -2.66 -6.76
N LEU A 231 17.33 -2.52 -5.44
CA LEU A 231 16.15 -1.99 -4.75
C LEU A 231 15.85 -0.55 -5.20
N GLN A 232 16.88 0.31 -5.29
CA GLN A 232 16.69 1.68 -5.79
C GLN A 232 16.14 1.71 -7.23
N TYR A 233 16.55 0.78 -8.10
CA TYR A 233 15.95 0.66 -9.42
C TYR A 233 14.50 0.18 -9.39
N SER A 234 14.17 -0.77 -8.51
CA SER A 234 12.78 -1.19 -8.28
C SER A 234 11.91 0.01 -7.87
N LEU A 235 12.37 0.77 -6.89
CA LEU A 235 11.66 1.94 -6.35
C LEU A 235 11.52 3.08 -7.38
N ALA A 236 12.52 3.30 -8.22
CA ALA A 236 12.51 4.38 -9.19
C ALA A 236 11.65 4.06 -10.43
N TYR A 237 11.73 2.82 -10.93
CA TYR A 237 11.27 2.50 -12.29
C TYR A 237 10.16 1.45 -12.37
N ILE A 238 9.85 0.75 -11.28
CA ILE A 238 8.90 -0.38 -11.30
C ILE A 238 7.77 -0.14 -10.31
N ALA A 239 8.09 0.01 -9.02
CA ALA A 239 7.13 0.16 -7.93
C ALA A 239 6.11 1.31 -8.13
N PRO A 240 6.44 2.46 -8.74
CA PRO A 240 5.47 3.54 -8.92
C PRO A 240 4.27 3.18 -9.81
N VAL A 241 4.46 2.26 -10.77
CA VAL A 241 3.42 1.79 -11.68
C VAL A 241 2.91 0.41 -11.27
N GLY A 242 3.82 -0.52 -10.98
CA GLY A 242 3.50 -1.89 -10.58
C GLY A 242 2.74 -2.68 -11.66
N TYR A 243 2.31 -3.89 -11.30
CA TYR A 243 1.64 -4.83 -12.21
C TYR A 243 0.12 -4.71 -12.24
N LYS A 244 -0.47 -3.87 -11.39
CA LYS A 244 -1.92 -3.80 -11.19
C LYS A 244 -2.53 -2.78 -12.14
N GLY A 245 -3.57 -3.18 -12.87
CA GLY A 245 -4.48 -2.25 -13.56
C GLY A 245 -3.93 -1.55 -14.79
N ASN A 246 -2.76 -1.94 -15.26
CA ASN A 246 -2.10 -1.42 -16.45
C ASN A 246 -1.28 -2.53 -17.11
N ASN A 247 -0.77 -2.29 -18.32
CA ASN A 247 -0.03 -3.30 -19.06
C ASN A 247 1.45 -2.99 -19.33
N LEU A 248 2.03 -2.01 -18.64
CA LEU A 248 3.41 -1.58 -18.87
C LEU A 248 4.42 -2.72 -18.65
N LEU A 249 4.20 -3.53 -17.62
CA LEU A 249 5.14 -4.58 -17.18
C LEU A 249 4.67 -6.00 -17.54
N ILE A 250 3.45 -6.13 -18.06
CA ILE A 250 2.79 -7.41 -18.40
C ILE A 250 2.48 -7.52 -19.90
N SER A 251 3.15 -6.72 -20.74
CA SER A 251 3.10 -6.84 -22.19
C SER A 251 4.47 -6.61 -22.82
N ASP A 252 4.68 -7.20 -23.99
CA ASP A 252 5.83 -6.92 -24.84
C ASP A 252 5.59 -5.63 -25.63
N TRP A 253 6.56 -4.71 -25.59
CA TRP A 253 6.54 -3.47 -26.36
C TRP A 253 7.94 -2.85 -26.43
N SER A 254 8.17 -2.00 -27.42
CA SER A 254 9.47 -1.32 -27.60
C SER A 254 9.33 -0.06 -28.44
N GLU A 255 9.99 1.03 -28.05
CA GLU A 255 10.09 2.20 -28.92
C GLU A 255 10.67 1.82 -30.31
N PRO A 256 10.22 2.46 -31.41
CA PRO A 256 9.24 3.54 -31.46
C PRO A 256 7.77 3.05 -31.48
N ASP A 257 7.54 1.75 -31.41
CA ASP A 257 6.22 1.12 -31.57
C ASP A 257 5.65 0.71 -30.21
N PHE A 258 4.76 1.55 -29.69
CA PHE A 258 4.12 1.37 -28.39
C PHE A 258 2.72 0.74 -28.51
N ASP A 259 2.38 0.13 -29.65
CA ASP A 259 1.01 -0.23 -30.02
C ASP A 259 0.30 -1.15 -29.01
N SER A 260 1.03 -1.94 -28.21
CA SER A 260 0.41 -2.76 -27.16
C SER A 260 0.08 -1.99 -25.88
N LEU A 261 0.69 -0.82 -25.62
CA LEU A 261 0.49 -0.07 -24.38
C LEU A 261 -0.83 0.70 -24.34
N ASN A 262 -1.50 0.64 -23.20
CA ASN A 262 -2.62 1.52 -22.90
C ASN A 262 -2.18 2.70 -22.02
N PHE A 263 -2.04 3.88 -22.63
CA PHE A 263 -1.59 5.09 -21.91
C PHE A 263 -2.64 5.64 -20.94
N ASN A 264 -3.93 5.44 -21.23
CA ASN A 264 -5.03 5.92 -20.39
C ASN A 264 -4.98 5.22 -19.01
N ASP A 265 -4.57 3.95 -18.99
CA ASP A 265 -4.41 3.16 -17.76
C ASP A 265 -3.13 3.45 -16.99
N LEU A 266 -2.15 4.11 -17.61
CA LEU A 266 -0.92 4.57 -16.95
C LEU A 266 -1.07 5.95 -16.29
N LEU A 267 -2.08 6.73 -16.68
CA LEU A 267 -2.22 8.13 -16.29
C LEU A 267 -2.20 8.35 -14.77
N GLU A 268 -2.96 7.56 -14.00
CA GLU A 268 -3.04 7.70 -12.54
C GLU A 268 -1.68 7.47 -11.86
N TYR A 269 -0.96 6.45 -12.32
CA TYR A 269 0.35 6.07 -11.78
C TYR A 269 1.40 7.14 -12.11
N LEU A 270 1.46 7.57 -13.37
CA LEU A 270 2.43 8.57 -13.82
C LEU A 270 2.12 9.97 -13.29
N LYS A 271 0.85 10.32 -13.08
CA LYS A 271 0.46 11.56 -12.39
C LYS A 271 0.95 11.55 -10.94
N LYS A 272 0.69 10.46 -10.21
CA LYS A 272 1.17 10.29 -8.83
C LYS A 272 2.69 10.37 -8.76
N LEU A 273 3.39 9.70 -9.67
CA LEU A 273 4.85 9.72 -9.73
C LEU A 273 5.41 11.13 -10.02
N SER A 274 4.82 11.85 -10.98
CA SER A 274 5.34 13.17 -11.41
C SER A 274 4.98 14.33 -10.48
N THR A 275 3.80 14.31 -9.86
CA THR A 275 3.31 15.45 -9.05
C THR A 275 2.98 15.10 -7.61
N GLY A 276 3.11 13.84 -7.19
CA GLY A 276 2.71 13.36 -5.86
C GLY A 276 1.20 13.39 -5.61
N SER A 277 0.38 13.73 -6.62
CA SER A 277 -1.06 13.96 -6.46
C SER A 277 -1.89 12.89 -7.16
N TYR A 278 -3.01 12.51 -6.55
CA TYR A 278 -3.98 11.61 -7.16
C TYR A 278 -4.91 12.36 -8.11
N LEU A 279 -5.36 11.68 -9.17
CA LEU A 279 -6.48 12.15 -9.97
C LEU A 279 -7.77 12.08 -9.15
N SER A 280 -8.62 13.10 -9.27
CA SER A 280 -9.96 13.08 -8.66
C SER A 280 -11.03 13.10 -9.75
N PRO A 281 -11.91 12.10 -9.82
CA PRO A 281 -12.97 12.07 -10.83
C PRO A 281 -13.87 13.32 -10.83
N LYS A 282 -14.04 13.96 -9.67
CA LYS A 282 -14.84 15.17 -9.51
C LYS A 282 -14.30 16.38 -10.30
N ASP A 283 -13.03 16.35 -10.71
CA ASP A 283 -12.35 17.45 -11.37
C ASP A 283 -12.58 17.42 -12.90
N TYR A 284 -13.21 16.35 -13.41
CA TYR A 284 -13.35 16.10 -14.86
C TYR A 284 -14.81 15.89 -15.26
N PRO A 285 -15.21 16.31 -16.47
CA PRO A 285 -16.54 16.03 -17.00
C PRO A 285 -16.73 14.53 -17.22
N PHE A 286 -17.91 14.03 -16.86
CA PHE A 286 -18.33 12.64 -17.00
C PHE A 286 -19.36 12.50 -18.13
N ASP A 287 -19.21 11.48 -18.97
CA ASP A 287 -20.15 11.11 -20.02
C ASP A 287 -20.84 9.79 -19.66
N GLU A 288 -22.15 9.85 -19.42
CA GLU A 288 -22.94 8.68 -19.03
C GLU A 288 -23.05 7.62 -20.14
N GLN A 289 -22.88 7.99 -21.41
CA GLN A 289 -23.03 7.05 -22.52
C GLN A 289 -21.81 6.13 -22.65
N SER A 290 -20.61 6.71 -22.51
CA SER A 290 -19.35 5.97 -22.58
C SER A 290 -18.85 5.50 -21.22
N ASP A 291 -19.47 5.96 -20.12
CA ASP A 291 -19.04 5.71 -18.74
C ASP A 291 -17.60 6.19 -18.50
N ASN A 292 -17.21 7.28 -19.17
CA ASN A 292 -15.86 7.83 -19.15
C ASN A 292 -15.84 9.25 -18.57
N PHE A 293 -14.78 9.55 -17.83
CA PHE A 293 -14.36 10.92 -17.57
C PHE A 293 -13.45 11.39 -18.71
N TYR A 294 -13.38 12.70 -18.95
CA TYR A 294 -12.55 13.26 -20.01
C TYR A 294 -11.46 14.19 -19.47
N ILE A 295 -10.21 13.78 -19.63
CA ILE A 295 -9.02 14.51 -19.19
C ILE A 295 -8.59 15.47 -20.30
N PRO A 296 -8.46 16.79 -20.03
CA PRO A 296 -8.01 17.75 -21.04
C PRO A 296 -6.69 17.33 -21.68
N SER A 297 -6.57 17.45 -23.00
CA SER A 297 -5.40 16.94 -23.73
C SER A 297 -4.08 17.51 -23.21
N SER A 298 -4.06 18.80 -22.86
CA SER A 298 -2.87 19.45 -22.31
C SER A 298 -2.44 18.86 -20.96
N GLU A 299 -3.36 18.39 -20.13
CA GLU A 299 -3.02 17.74 -18.87
C GLU A 299 -2.54 16.31 -19.10
N PHE A 300 -3.28 15.54 -19.90
CA PHE A 300 -2.94 14.16 -20.20
C PHE A 300 -1.56 14.05 -20.86
N GLU A 301 -1.32 14.83 -21.91
CA GLU A 301 -0.06 14.83 -22.66
C GLU A 301 1.11 15.32 -21.80
N ALA A 302 0.90 16.31 -20.93
CA ALA A 302 1.94 16.79 -20.01
C ALA A 302 2.36 15.75 -18.96
N VAL A 303 1.49 14.77 -18.65
CA VAL A 303 1.80 13.65 -17.77
C VAL A 303 2.48 12.51 -18.52
N ILE A 304 1.98 12.12 -19.69
CA ILE A 304 2.45 10.92 -20.40
C ILE A 304 3.74 11.17 -21.18
N LEU A 305 3.79 12.25 -21.99
CA LEU A 305 4.91 12.48 -22.93
C LEU A 305 6.29 12.55 -22.27
N PRO A 306 6.48 13.08 -21.04
CA PRO A 306 7.79 13.07 -20.40
C PRO A 306 8.36 11.66 -20.17
N PHE A 307 7.51 10.63 -20.01
CA PHE A 307 7.94 9.26 -19.73
C PHE A 307 8.13 8.39 -20.98
N PHE A 308 7.76 8.86 -22.16
CA PHE A 308 7.85 8.08 -23.40
C PHE A 308 8.43 8.93 -24.53
N ASN A 309 9.36 8.37 -25.29
CA ASN A 309 9.92 9.03 -26.45
C ASN A 309 8.94 8.97 -27.64
N MET A 310 7.87 9.77 -27.55
CA MET A 310 6.82 9.86 -28.55
C MET A 310 6.35 11.31 -28.74
N THR A 311 5.74 11.55 -29.90
CA THR A 311 5.15 12.85 -30.23
C THR A 311 3.68 12.91 -29.80
N ALA A 312 3.15 14.12 -29.53
CA ALA A 312 1.74 14.30 -29.22
C ALA A 312 0.79 13.69 -30.28
N PRO A 313 1.04 13.79 -31.61
CA PRO A 313 0.23 13.10 -32.61
C PRO A 313 0.24 11.56 -32.49
N GLN A 314 1.38 10.95 -32.11
CA GLN A 314 1.43 9.50 -31.85
C GLN A 314 0.60 9.15 -30.62
N LEU A 315 0.72 9.92 -29.53
CA LEU A 315 -0.07 9.69 -28.32
C LEU A 315 -1.57 9.86 -28.56
N LYS A 316 -1.99 10.89 -29.31
CA LYS A 316 -3.39 11.10 -29.70
C LYS A 316 -4.00 9.89 -30.39
N LYS A 317 -3.24 9.29 -31.31
CA LYS A 317 -3.65 8.08 -32.04
C LYS A 317 -3.74 6.87 -31.10
N ALA A 318 -2.73 6.67 -30.24
CA ALA A 318 -2.67 5.50 -29.36
C ALA A 318 -3.67 5.54 -28.19
N ALA A 319 -3.96 6.71 -27.65
CA ALA A 319 -4.76 6.88 -26.44
C ALA A 319 -6.23 7.30 -26.70
N SER A 320 -6.69 7.16 -27.94
CA SER A 320 -8.09 7.42 -28.34
C SER A 320 -8.56 8.83 -28.00
N CYS A 321 -7.75 9.84 -28.36
CA CYS A 321 -8.10 11.25 -28.14
C CYS A 321 -9.42 11.59 -28.83
N ASP A 322 -10.33 12.20 -28.10
CA ASP A 322 -11.54 12.82 -28.64
C ASP A 322 -11.19 14.23 -29.14
N GLU A 323 -11.15 14.40 -30.46
CA GLU A 323 -10.77 15.67 -31.09
C GLU A 323 -11.79 16.78 -30.84
N ASP A 324 -13.08 16.45 -30.79
CA ASP A 324 -14.16 17.42 -30.58
C ASP A 324 -14.12 17.98 -29.16
N ARG A 325 -13.87 17.11 -28.17
CA ARG A 325 -13.70 17.48 -26.75
C ARG A 325 -12.29 17.99 -26.45
N ASN A 326 -11.33 17.75 -27.33
CA ASN A 326 -9.89 17.94 -27.10
C ASN A 326 -9.44 17.29 -25.77
N ALA A 327 -9.84 16.04 -25.54
CA ALA A 327 -9.63 15.33 -24.29
C ALA A 327 -9.46 13.81 -24.49
N TYR A 328 -8.90 13.13 -23.50
CA TYR A 328 -8.71 11.68 -23.50
C TYR A 328 -9.71 11.02 -22.55
N PRO A 329 -10.33 9.89 -22.94
CA PRO A 329 -11.23 9.14 -22.05
C PRO A 329 -10.43 8.50 -20.93
N TRP A 330 -10.99 8.47 -19.74
CA TRP A 330 -10.39 7.85 -18.56
C TRP A 330 -11.47 7.26 -17.66
N GLN A 331 -11.19 6.10 -17.09
CA GLN A 331 -12.01 5.49 -16.05
C GLN A 331 -11.14 5.23 -14.82
N GLU A 332 -11.68 5.53 -13.64
CA GLU A 332 -11.04 5.15 -12.37
C GLU A 332 -10.93 3.62 -12.24
N TYR A 333 -9.87 3.15 -11.58
CA TYR A 333 -9.69 1.74 -11.26
C TYR A 333 -10.78 1.28 -10.30
N LYS A 334 -11.63 0.34 -10.72
CA LYS A 334 -12.74 -0.20 -9.92
C LYS A 334 -12.76 -1.72 -10.01
N GLY A 335 -13.39 -2.37 -9.03
CA GLY A 335 -13.60 -3.82 -9.09
C GLY A 335 -14.40 -4.24 -10.33
N THR A 336 -15.20 -3.34 -10.91
CA THR A 336 -16.06 -3.62 -12.06
C THR A 336 -15.35 -3.60 -13.42
N ASN A 337 -14.16 -3.01 -13.49
CA ASN A 337 -13.41 -2.82 -14.75
C ASN A 337 -11.99 -3.41 -14.68
N THR A 338 -11.78 -4.43 -13.82
CA THR A 338 -10.47 -5.05 -13.60
C THR A 338 -10.58 -6.56 -13.48
N TYR A 339 -9.53 -7.28 -13.84
CA TYR A 339 -9.45 -8.74 -13.64
C TYR A 339 -8.86 -9.05 -12.26
N PRO A 340 -9.37 -10.07 -11.54
CA PRO A 340 -8.80 -10.51 -10.27
C PRO A 340 -7.49 -11.28 -10.48
N ASN A 341 -6.44 -10.59 -10.93
CA ASN A 341 -5.10 -11.13 -11.06
C ASN A 341 -4.47 -11.38 -9.68
N PRO A 342 -3.53 -12.34 -9.59
CA PRO A 342 -2.74 -12.50 -8.38
C PRO A 342 -1.90 -11.27 -8.08
N THR A 343 -1.57 -11.07 -6.81
CA THR A 343 -0.67 -10.00 -6.38
C THR A 343 0.77 -10.36 -6.76
N LEU A 344 1.42 -9.46 -7.50
CA LEU A 344 2.81 -9.61 -7.94
C LEU A 344 3.72 -8.59 -7.28
N TYR A 345 4.91 -9.03 -6.91
CA TYR A 345 5.94 -8.17 -6.31
C TYR A 345 7.19 -8.18 -7.18
N PRO A 346 7.79 -7.01 -7.47
CA PRO A 346 8.96 -6.95 -8.31
C PRO A 346 10.22 -7.41 -7.57
N ASN A 347 11.08 -8.17 -8.25
CA ASN A 347 12.41 -8.50 -7.76
C ASN A 347 13.44 -8.24 -8.85
N VAL A 348 14.12 -7.10 -8.77
CA VAL A 348 15.21 -6.79 -9.70
C VAL A 348 16.41 -7.67 -9.35
N ILE A 349 16.70 -8.65 -10.20
CA ILE A 349 17.77 -9.63 -9.99
C ILE A 349 19.07 -9.25 -10.71
N ALA A 350 18.98 -8.42 -11.75
CA ALA A 350 20.13 -7.94 -12.48
C ALA A 350 19.87 -6.59 -13.14
N SER A 351 20.94 -5.85 -13.41
CA SER A 351 20.92 -4.63 -14.20
C SER A 351 22.09 -4.58 -15.17
N GLN A 352 21.87 -3.96 -16.33
CA GLN A 352 22.87 -3.78 -17.37
C GLN A 352 22.77 -2.37 -17.95
N LYS A 353 23.87 -1.62 -17.91
CA LYS A 353 23.99 -0.35 -18.63
C LYS A 353 24.39 -0.62 -20.08
N ASN A 354 23.60 -0.12 -21.01
CA ASN A 354 23.80 -0.29 -22.45
C ASN A 354 24.71 0.80 -23.02
N SER A 355 25.27 0.54 -24.20
CA SER A 355 26.20 1.46 -24.88
C SER A 355 25.55 2.79 -25.31
N ASP A 356 24.24 2.79 -25.49
CA ASP A 356 23.44 3.98 -25.83
C ASP A 356 23.03 4.80 -24.59
N GLY A 357 23.47 4.40 -23.39
CA GLY A 357 23.17 5.08 -22.13
C GLY A 357 21.90 4.60 -21.42
N THR A 358 21.10 3.72 -22.04
CA THR A 358 19.93 3.12 -21.40
C THR A 358 20.34 2.09 -20.33
N LEU A 359 19.40 1.76 -19.44
CA LEU A 359 19.54 0.78 -18.37
C LEU A 359 18.48 -0.31 -18.57
N THR A 360 18.92 -1.56 -18.73
CA THR A 360 18.03 -2.74 -18.75
C THR A 360 18.05 -3.43 -17.39
N LEU A 361 16.86 -3.65 -16.83
CA LEU A 361 16.64 -4.39 -15.59
C LEU A 361 16.07 -5.75 -15.92
N THR A 362 16.60 -6.81 -15.30
CA THR A 362 15.95 -8.14 -15.31
C THR A 362 15.19 -8.29 -14.00
N VAL A 363 13.90 -8.56 -14.12
CA VAL A 363 12.95 -8.50 -13.00
C VAL A 363 12.14 -9.79 -12.96
N ASP A 364 12.17 -10.47 -11.82
CA ASP A 364 11.25 -11.57 -11.55
C ASP A 364 9.97 -11.03 -10.90
N ALA A 365 8.83 -11.47 -11.40
CA ALA A 365 7.53 -11.19 -10.80
C ALA A 365 7.21 -12.26 -9.75
N ILE A 366 7.50 -11.98 -8.48
CA ILE A 366 7.21 -12.89 -7.37
C ILE A 366 5.69 -12.99 -7.18
N CYS A 367 5.17 -14.22 -7.04
CA CYS A 367 3.76 -14.48 -6.82
C CYS A 367 3.54 -15.40 -5.61
N PRO A 368 3.26 -14.84 -4.40
CA PRO A 368 3.00 -15.64 -3.21
C PRO A 368 1.76 -16.53 -3.32
N GLU A 369 0.77 -16.13 -4.12
CA GLU A 369 -0.44 -16.94 -4.38
C GLU A 369 -0.15 -18.22 -5.16
N LYS A 370 0.94 -18.24 -5.93
CA LYS A 370 1.43 -19.40 -6.68
C LYS A 370 2.68 -20.02 -6.06
N GLU A 371 3.10 -19.53 -4.88
CA GLU A 371 4.29 -19.97 -4.16
C GLU A 371 5.57 -19.98 -5.03
N THR A 372 5.72 -18.98 -5.91
CA THR A 372 6.86 -18.87 -6.85
C THR A 372 7.58 -17.53 -6.73
N ASP A 373 8.91 -17.57 -6.83
CA ASP A 373 9.77 -16.38 -6.90
C ASP A 373 9.71 -15.68 -8.26
N ALA A 374 9.28 -16.38 -9.30
CA ALA A 374 9.21 -15.86 -10.66
C ALA A 374 8.02 -16.54 -11.36
N LEU A 375 6.85 -15.91 -11.30
CA LEU A 375 5.72 -16.34 -12.12
C LEU A 375 6.04 -16.13 -13.61
N PHE A 376 6.70 -15.01 -13.90
CA PHE A 376 7.40 -14.74 -15.14
C PHE A 376 8.58 -13.81 -14.84
N THR A 377 9.52 -13.73 -15.78
CA THR A 377 10.62 -12.76 -15.76
C THR A 377 10.40 -11.77 -16.89
N HIS A 378 10.73 -10.50 -16.68
CA HIS A 378 10.71 -9.51 -17.75
C HIS A 378 11.96 -8.63 -17.74
N LYS A 379 12.26 -8.06 -18.91
CA LYS A 379 13.37 -7.13 -19.12
C LYS A 379 12.83 -5.75 -19.43
N LEU A 380 12.89 -4.87 -18.44
CA LEU A 380 12.49 -3.48 -18.56
C LEU A 380 13.70 -2.62 -18.93
N THR A 381 13.65 -1.92 -20.07
CA THR A 381 14.65 -0.92 -20.42
C THR A 381 14.13 0.48 -20.16
N VAL A 382 14.92 1.29 -19.47
CA VAL A 382 14.65 2.70 -19.20
C VAL A 382 15.81 3.57 -19.68
N ARG A 383 15.51 4.83 -19.97
CA ARG A 383 16.48 5.87 -20.32
C ARG A 383 16.50 6.92 -19.21
N PRO A 384 17.50 6.91 -18.32
CA PRO A 384 17.71 7.99 -17.38
C PRO A 384 18.01 9.31 -18.13
N LEU A 385 17.44 10.42 -17.66
CA LEU A 385 17.64 11.76 -18.23
C LEU A 385 18.55 12.60 -17.32
N GLU A 386 19.19 13.62 -17.90
CA GLU A 386 20.14 14.49 -17.19
C GLU A 386 19.49 15.33 -16.07
N ASP A 387 18.20 15.61 -16.18
CA ASP A 387 17.41 16.38 -15.21
C ASP A 387 16.93 15.53 -14.02
N GLY A 388 17.31 14.25 -13.96
CA GLY A 388 16.86 13.29 -12.95
C GLY A 388 15.55 12.57 -13.30
N GLY A 389 14.91 12.92 -14.42
CA GLY A 389 13.79 12.17 -14.99
C GLY A 389 14.23 10.86 -15.66
N PHE A 390 13.27 10.14 -16.23
CA PHE A 390 13.52 8.95 -17.04
C PHE A 390 12.41 8.71 -18.05
N GLN A 391 12.71 7.90 -19.06
CA GLN A 391 11.73 7.38 -20.02
C GLN A 391 11.71 5.86 -20.04
N TYR A 392 10.53 5.29 -20.25
CA TYR A 392 10.33 3.88 -20.56
C TYR A 392 10.67 3.63 -22.05
N VAL A 393 11.48 2.61 -22.32
CA VAL A 393 12.03 2.32 -23.65
C VAL A 393 11.49 1.00 -24.23
N SER A 394 11.49 -0.06 -23.43
CA SER A 394 10.94 -1.36 -23.83
C SER A 394 10.61 -2.23 -22.63
N ASN A 395 9.71 -3.21 -22.83
CA ASN A 395 9.54 -4.35 -21.95
C ASN A 395 9.50 -5.64 -22.78
N ALA A 396 10.17 -6.68 -22.31
CA ALA A 396 10.17 -8.00 -22.94
C ALA A 396 9.98 -9.10 -21.89
N ILE A 397 8.96 -9.93 -22.06
CA ILE A 397 8.55 -10.97 -21.12
C ILE A 397 9.15 -12.32 -21.53
N THR A 398 9.50 -13.10 -20.52
CA THR A 398 9.86 -14.51 -20.63
C THR A 398 9.06 -15.26 -19.58
N ALA A 399 8.08 -16.02 -20.03
CA ALA A 399 7.23 -16.87 -19.20
C ALA A 399 7.30 -18.31 -19.71
N GLU A 400 7.14 -19.28 -18.81
CA GLU A 400 7.03 -20.70 -19.21
C GLU A 400 5.69 -20.98 -19.89
N ASN A 401 4.60 -20.38 -19.37
CA ASN A 401 3.27 -20.48 -19.94
C ASN A 401 2.66 -19.08 -20.12
N GLU A 402 1.88 -18.88 -21.18
CA GLU A 402 1.16 -17.62 -21.41
C GLU A 402 0.16 -17.32 -20.29
N GLU A 403 -0.41 -18.37 -19.66
CA GLU A 403 -1.36 -18.25 -18.55
C GLU A 403 -0.74 -17.69 -17.25
N ASP A 404 0.59 -17.65 -17.16
CA ASP A 404 1.31 -17.07 -16.03
C ASP A 404 1.36 -15.53 -16.12
N ILE A 405 1.12 -14.97 -17.30
CA ILE A 405 1.05 -13.52 -17.50
C ILE A 405 -0.34 -13.03 -17.05
N PRO A 406 -0.42 -11.99 -16.20
CA PRO A 406 -1.69 -11.42 -15.76
C PRO A 406 -2.60 -11.04 -16.92
N VAL A 407 -3.89 -11.36 -16.79
CA VAL A 407 -4.89 -10.99 -17.79
C VAL A 407 -5.12 -9.48 -17.72
N TYR A 408 -5.01 -8.81 -18.86
CA TYR A 408 -5.24 -7.38 -18.97
C TYR A 408 -6.30 -7.06 -20.02
N PHE A 409 -7.12 -6.06 -19.71
CA PHE A 409 -8.01 -5.42 -20.66
C PHE A 409 -8.09 -3.92 -20.34
N PRO A 410 -8.11 -3.06 -21.36
CA PRO A 410 -8.32 -1.63 -21.19
C PRO A 410 -9.57 -1.31 -20.38
N ARG A 411 -9.47 -0.35 -19.44
CA ARG A 411 -10.64 0.08 -18.65
C ARG A 411 -11.66 0.78 -19.54
N VAL A 412 -11.21 1.69 -20.40
CA VAL A 412 -12.02 2.36 -21.43
C VAL A 412 -12.52 1.32 -22.44
N ARG A 413 -13.85 1.20 -22.59
CA ARG A 413 -14.47 0.11 -23.35
C ARG A 413 -14.13 0.14 -24.83
N GLU A 414 -14.02 1.34 -25.39
CA GLU A 414 -13.69 1.58 -26.80
C GLU A 414 -12.28 1.11 -27.18
N GLN A 415 -11.42 0.87 -26.18
CA GLN A 415 -10.06 0.40 -26.36
C GLN A 415 -9.94 -1.13 -26.23
N ARG A 416 -11.02 -1.83 -25.88
CA ARG A 416 -11.02 -3.29 -25.75
C ARG A 416 -11.19 -3.97 -27.11
N ASP A 417 -10.52 -5.10 -27.30
CA ASP A 417 -10.71 -5.92 -28.49
C ASP A 417 -12.16 -6.45 -28.59
N GLU A 418 -12.65 -6.65 -29.81
CA GLU A 418 -14.03 -7.12 -30.11
C GLU A 418 -14.39 -8.48 -29.46
N GLY A 419 -13.39 -9.24 -29.00
CA GLY A 419 -13.56 -10.52 -28.29
C GLY A 419 -13.81 -10.41 -26.78
N PHE A 420 -13.77 -9.20 -26.20
CA PHE A 420 -13.94 -9.00 -24.77
C PHE A 420 -15.38 -9.32 -24.33
N ARG A 421 -15.52 -10.29 -23.41
CA ARG A 421 -16.78 -10.53 -22.69
C ARG A 421 -16.70 -9.88 -21.33
N ASP A 422 -17.70 -9.09 -20.98
CA ASP A 422 -17.87 -8.61 -19.62
C ASP A 422 -17.94 -9.84 -18.69
N TYR A 423 -16.94 -9.99 -17.82
CA TYR A 423 -16.91 -11.02 -16.79
C TYR A 423 -17.80 -10.56 -15.63
N TRP A 424 -19.12 -10.64 -15.81
CA TRP A 424 -20.12 -10.44 -14.75
C TRP A 424 -21.20 -11.51 -14.79
#